data_AF-A0A959FK00-F1
#
_entry.id   AF-A0A959FK00-F1
#
_cell.length_a   1.000
_cell.length_b   1.000
_cell.length_c   1.000
_cell.angle_alpha   90.00
_cell.angle_beta   90.00
_cell.angle_gamma   90.00
#
_symmetry.space_group_name_H-M   'P 1'
#
loop_
_entity.id
_entity.type
_entity.pdbx_description
1 polymer ?
#
loop_
_entity_poly.entity_id
_entity_poly.type
_entity_poly.pdbx_seq_one_letter_code
_entity_poly.pdbx_strand_id
1 'polypeptide(L)'
;MIDPHELVRTMVAQAGRWEAAHDRRAIFLRTYSMMTDNMLQALEQQRFADGEWVGRLLHRFADYYFDALACFDCGENVPLVWQEVHRAAAERDLHILQHLLLGVNAHINYDLVLTLDEMLRPEWAGLPESKRTERYQDHRLVNTIIGETIDAVQDEVVEPHSPVLRLVDQLLGRLDERLLIGLIRRWRE
;
A
#
# COMPACT_ATOMS: atom_id res chain seq x y z
N MET A 1 -6.70 10.15 -16.78
CA MET A 1 -5.70 9.32 -16.08
C MET A 1 -4.70 10.30 -15.49
N ILE A 2 -4.62 10.37 -14.16
CA ILE A 2 -3.70 11.27 -13.45
C ILE A 2 -2.26 10.82 -13.76
N ASP A 3 -1.33 11.75 -13.92
CA ASP A 3 0.09 11.44 -14.07
C ASP A 3 0.58 10.65 -12.83
N PRO A 4 1.23 9.49 -12.97
CA PRO A 4 1.68 8.72 -11.81
C PRO A 4 2.56 9.49 -10.84
N HIS A 5 3.37 10.45 -11.31
CA HIS A 5 4.12 11.33 -10.40
C HIS A 5 3.23 12.37 -9.69
N GLU A 6 2.14 12.79 -10.34
CA GLU A 6 1.12 13.65 -9.72
C GLU A 6 0.35 12.92 -8.62
N LEU A 7 0.10 11.62 -8.78
CA LEU A 7 -0.49 10.77 -7.75
C LEU A 7 0.35 10.80 -6.47
N VAL A 8 1.65 10.45 -6.56
CA VAL A 8 2.54 10.46 -5.38
C VAL A 8 2.63 11.84 -4.74
N ARG A 9 2.78 12.91 -5.54
CA ARG A 9 2.77 14.28 -5.02
C ARG A 9 1.49 14.61 -4.25
N THR A 10 0.34 14.18 -4.76
CA THR A 10 -0.96 14.39 -4.11
C THR A 10 -1.06 13.63 -2.80
N MET A 11 -0.58 12.38 -2.77
CA MET A 11 -0.52 11.55 -1.56
C MET A 11 0.33 12.19 -0.48
N VAL A 12 1.55 12.62 -0.82
CA VAL A 12 2.48 13.26 0.11
C VAL A 12 1.91 14.56 0.64
N ALA A 13 1.31 15.39 -0.22
CA ALA A 13 0.69 16.63 0.19
C ALA A 13 -0.51 16.42 1.13
N GLN A 14 -1.36 15.41 0.87
CA GLN A 14 -2.48 15.07 1.73
C GLN A 14 -2.02 14.46 3.05
N ALA A 15 -1.03 13.57 3.04
CA ALA A 15 -0.43 13.01 4.25
C ALA A 15 0.12 14.12 5.14
N GLY A 16 0.88 15.08 4.59
CA GLY A 16 1.40 16.22 5.35
C GLY A 16 0.31 17.11 5.96
N ARG A 17 -0.83 17.30 5.27
CA ARG A 17 -2.00 18.00 5.85
C ARG A 17 -2.57 17.25 7.05
N TRP A 18 -2.70 15.94 6.94
CA TRP A 18 -3.20 15.09 8.02
C TRP A 18 -2.21 15.00 9.19
N GLU A 19 -0.91 14.91 8.94
CA GLU A 19 0.15 14.97 9.97
C GLU A 19 0.04 16.26 10.79
N ALA A 20 -0.08 17.41 10.11
CA ALA A 20 -0.24 18.71 10.77
C ALA A 20 -1.54 18.82 11.59
N ALA A 21 -2.57 18.07 11.22
CA ALA A 21 -3.84 17.98 11.95
C ALA A 21 -3.85 16.87 13.01
N HIS A 22 -2.75 16.13 13.20
CA HIS A 22 -2.66 14.93 14.03
C HIS A 22 -3.68 13.83 13.65
N ASP A 23 -4.06 13.76 12.38
CA ASP A 23 -4.92 12.72 11.83
C ASP A 23 -4.09 11.47 11.49
N ARG A 24 -4.45 10.34 12.12
CA ARG A 24 -3.70 9.08 12.01
C ARG A 24 -3.86 8.37 10.66
N ARG A 25 -4.79 8.81 9.81
CA ARG A 25 -4.87 8.37 8.41
C ARG A 25 -3.57 8.69 7.65
N ALA A 26 -2.83 9.70 8.08
CA ALA A 26 -1.52 10.03 7.53
C ALA A 26 -0.51 8.88 7.58
N ILE A 27 -0.55 8.04 8.62
CA ILE A 27 0.41 6.95 8.82
C ILE A 27 0.38 6.00 7.62
N PHE A 28 -0.81 5.50 7.29
CA PHE A 28 -0.98 4.60 6.15
C PHE A 28 -0.72 5.33 4.83
N LEU A 29 -1.26 6.54 4.64
CA LEU A 29 -1.11 7.26 3.36
C LEU A 29 0.37 7.59 3.06
N ARG A 30 1.16 7.93 4.09
CA ARG A 30 2.59 8.17 3.95
C ARG A 30 3.32 6.89 3.53
N THR A 31 3.12 5.78 4.24
CA THR A 31 3.70 4.49 3.84
C THR A 31 3.29 4.10 2.42
N TYR A 32 2.02 4.26 2.08
CA TYR A 32 1.51 3.91 0.77
C TYR A 32 2.13 4.79 -0.33
N SER A 33 2.33 6.08 -0.07
CA SER A 33 3.00 6.99 -1.02
C SER A 33 4.43 6.54 -1.34
N MET A 34 5.19 6.10 -0.33
CA MET A 34 6.56 5.61 -0.51
C MET A 34 6.60 4.30 -1.33
N MET A 35 5.69 3.36 -1.03
CA MET A 35 5.59 2.12 -1.80
C MET A 35 5.16 2.36 -3.25
N THR A 36 4.26 3.32 -3.47
CA THR A 36 3.81 3.71 -4.81
C THR A 36 4.95 4.34 -5.59
N ASP A 37 5.73 5.23 -4.97
CA ASP A 37 6.90 5.84 -5.60
C ASP A 37 7.94 4.79 -6.02
N ASN A 38 8.26 3.83 -5.14
CA ASN A 38 9.20 2.76 -5.50
C ASN A 38 8.68 1.87 -6.65
N MET A 39 7.38 1.61 -6.69
CA MET A 39 6.74 0.91 -7.81
C MET A 39 6.86 1.68 -9.13
N LEU A 40 6.70 3.00 -9.10
CA LEU A 40 6.87 3.86 -10.29
C LEU A 40 8.32 3.88 -10.77
N GLN A 41 9.28 4.00 -9.86
CA GLN A 41 10.70 3.90 -10.20
C GLN A 41 11.04 2.53 -10.84
N ALA A 42 10.47 1.43 -10.33
CA ALA A 42 10.66 0.11 -10.92
C ALA A 42 10.06 -0.02 -12.33
N LEU A 43 8.93 0.65 -12.60
CA LEU A 43 8.32 0.74 -13.93
C LEU A 43 9.21 1.55 -14.90
N GLU A 44 9.76 2.68 -14.46
CA GLU A 44 10.70 3.50 -15.25
C GLU A 44 11.98 2.73 -15.59
N GLN A 45 12.47 1.94 -14.64
CA GLN A 45 13.64 1.06 -14.80
C GLN A 45 13.33 -0.19 -15.64
N GLN A 46 12.10 -0.36 -16.13
CA GLN A 46 11.66 -1.50 -16.94
C GLN A 46 11.92 -2.86 -16.27
N ARG A 47 11.75 -2.94 -14.95
CA ARG A 47 11.98 -4.17 -14.17
C ARG A 47 10.93 -5.27 -14.43
N PHE A 48 9.76 -4.89 -14.96
CA PHE A 48 8.62 -5.79 -15.19
C PHE A 48 8.56 -6.29 -16.64
N ALA A 49 8.16 -7.54 -16.83
CA ALA A 49 7.95 -8.13 -18.16
C ALA A 49 6.75 -7.51 -18.87
N ASP A 50 5.66 -7.24 -18.15
CA ASP A 50 4.45 -6.56 -18.61
C ASP A 50 4.24 -5.25 -17.83
N GLY A 51 5.19 -4.33 -17.95
CA GLY A 51 5.16 -3.03 -17.26
C GLY A 51 3.92 -2.19 -17.58
N GLU A 52 3.34 -2.33 -18.77
CA GLU A 52 2.11 -1.63 -19.13
C GLU A 52 0.91 -2.13 -18.29
N TRP A 53 0.79 -3.46 -18.13
CA TRP A 53 -0.24 -4.05 -17.28
C TRP A 53 0.00 -3.71 -15.80
N VAL A 54 1.24 -3.80 -15.30
CA VAL A 54 1.58 -3.42 -13.92
C VAL A 54 1.29 -1.95 -13.66
N GLY A 55 1.57 -1.07 -14.63
CA GLY A 55 1.23 0.35 -14.55
C GLY A 55 -0.28 0.55 -14.40
N ARG A 56 -1.11 -0.09 -15.24
CA ARG A 56 -2.57 -0.04 -15.09
C ARG A 56 -3.05 -0.59 -13.75
N LEU A 57 -2.43 -1.68 -13.28
CA LEU A 57 -2.73 -2.29 -11.98
C LEU A 57 -2.46 -1.33 -10.84
N LEU A 58 -1.32 -0.67 -10.84
CA LEU A 58 -0.94 0.32 -9.83
C LEU A 58 -1.96 1.47 -9.76
N HIS A 59 -2.38 2.01 -10.91
CA HIS A 59 -3.36 3.10 -10.95
C HIS A 59 -4.73 2.64 -10.45
N ARG A 60 -5.23 1.50 -10.96
CA ARG A 60 -6.55 1.01 -10.54
C ARG A 60 -6.57 0.62 -9.06
N PHE A 61 -5.47 0.08 -8.56
CA PHE A 61 -5.29 -0.24 -7.14
C PHE A 61 -5.34 1.03 -6.26
N ALA A 62 -4.75 2.14 -6.73
CA ALA A 62 -4.86 3.43 -6.07
C ALA A 62 -6.29 3.95 -6.06
N ASP A 63 -7.02 3.83 -7.19
CA ASP A 63 -8.42 4.26 -7.28
C ASP A 63 -9.28 3.60 -6.20
N TYR A 64 -9.11 2.29 -5.94
CA TYR A 64 -9.86 1.60 -4.87
C TYR A 64 -9.71 2.27 -3.49
N TYR A 65 -8.49 2.68 -3.14
CA TYR A 65 -8.23 3.39 -1.88
C TYR A 65 -8.85 4.79 -1.88
N PHE A 66 -8.65 5.57 -2.95
CA PHE A 66 -9.15 6.95 -3.01
C PHE A 66 -10.66 7.03 -3.13
N ASP A 67 -11.29 6.09 -3.84
CA ASP A 67 -12.75 5.95 -3.91
C ASP A 67 -13.31 5.66 -2.50
N ALA A 68 -12.71 4.73 -1.77
CA ALA A 68 -13.11 4.43 -0.39
C ALA A 68 -12.94 5.64 0.54
N LEU A 69 -11.83 6.37 0.43
CA LEU A 69 -11.56 7.57 1.20
C LEU A 69 -12.56 8.70 0.87
N ALA A 70 -12.84 8.94 -0.41
CA ALA A 70 -13.78 9.96 -0.85
C ALA A 70 -15.21 9.65 -0.38
N CYS A 71 -15.65 8.39 -0.49
CA CYS A 71 -16.92 7.94 0.06
C CYS A 71 -17.00 8.17 1.58
N PHE A 72 -15.91 7.93 2.30
CA PHE A 72 -15.87 8.12 3.76
C PHE A 72 -16.02 9.60 4.13
N ASP A 73 -15.27 10.47 3.46
CA ASP A 73 -15.31 11.91 3.71
C ASP A 73 -16.67 12.54 3.30
N CYS A 74 -17.37 11.96 2.32
CA CYS A 74 -18.71 12.40 1.88
C CYS A 74 -19.87 11.76 2.67
N GLY A 75 -19.60 10.81 3.57
CA GLY A 75 -20.62 10.09 4.33
C GLY A 75 -21.44 9.09 3.50
N GLU A 76 -20.89 8.64 2.37
CA GLU A 76 -21.49 7.63 1.49
C GLU A 76 -21.16 6.20 1.94
N ASN A 77 -21.60 5.19 1.19
CA ASN A 77 -21.39 3.79 1.53
C ASN A 77 -19.94 3.37 1.25
N VAL A 78 -19.13 3.29 2.30
CA VAL A 78 -17.73 2.86 2.26
C VAL A 78 -17.66 1.33 2.42
N PRO A 79 -16.69 0.62 1.81
CA PRO A 79 -16.44 -0.78 2.16
C PRO A 79 -16.21 -0.96 3.66
N LEU A 80 -16.84 -1.98 4.27
CA LEU A 80 -16.77 -2.19 5.72
C LEU A 80 -15.34 -2.24 6.27
N VAL A 81 -14.41 -2.85 5.52
CA VAL A 81 -12.99 -2.89 5.92
C VAL A 81 -12.38 -1.49 6.04
N TRP A 82 -12.68 -0.59 5.11
CA TRP A 82 -12.19 0.79 5.12
C TRP A 82 -12.92 1.65 6.14
N GLN A 83 -14.21 1.38 6.42
CA GLN A 83 -14.92 2.00 7.54
C GLN A 83 -14.20 1.72 8.87
N GLU A 84 -13.82 0.46 9.12
CA GLU A 84 -13.12 0.08 10.34
C GLU A 84 -11.73 0.71 10.43
N VAL A 85 -10.98 0.77 9.32
CA VAL A 85 -9.67 1.45 9.28
C VAL A 85 -9.82 2.94 9.62
N HIS A 86 -10.77 3.64 9.00
CA HIS A 86 -10.96 5.06 9.26
C HIS A 86 -11.53 5.36 10.65
N ARG A 87 -12.40 4.49 11.17
CA ARG A 87 -12.89 4.55 12.56
C ARG A 87 -11.74 4.37 13.55
N ALA A 88 -10.89 3.36 13.31
CA ALA A 88 -9.69 3.13 14.12
C ALA A 88 -8.75 4.34 14.09
N ALA A 89 -8.60 5.02 12.95
CA ALA A 89 -7.77 6.22 12.85
C ALA A 89 -8.24 7.38 13.76
N ALA A 90 -9.53 7.42 14.13
CA ALA A 90 -10.05 8.36 15.13
C ALA A 90 -9.74 7.96 16.58
N GLU A 91 -9.35 6.71 16.83
CA GLU A 91 -9.02 6.18 18.15
C GLU A 91 -7.57 6.53 18.54
N ARG A 92 -7.42 7.26 19.64
CA ARG A 92 -6.11 7.75 20.12
C ARG A 92 -5.29 6.71 20.89
N ASP A 93 -5.90 5.62 21.33
CA ASP A 93 -5.26 4.61 22.17
C ASP A 93 -4.53 3.51 21.38
N LEU A 94 -4.83 3.38 20.08
CA LEU A 94 -4.15 2.43 19.20
C LEU A 94 -2.71 2.86 18.91
N HIS A 95 -1.79 1.90 18.90
CA HIS A 95 -0.40 2.11 18.56
C HIS A 95 -0.22 2.40 17.06
N ILE A 96 0.79 3.18 16.66
CA ILE A 96 1.08 3.54 15.26
C ILE A 96 1.15 2.31 14.34
N LEU A 97 1.84 1.26 14.78
CA LEU A 97 1.92 -0.01 14.03
C LEU A 97 0.55 -0.66 13.81
N GLN A 98 -0.41 -0.50 14.74
CA GLN A 98 -1.76 -1.05 14.54
C GLN A 98 -2.51 -0.27 13.45
N HIS A 99 -2.41 1.06 13.41
CA HIS A 99 -2.98 1.87 12.32
C HIS A 99 -2.39 1.48 10.98
N LEU A 100 -1.07 1.33 10.93
CA LEU A 100 -0.37 0.92 9.71
C LEU A 100 -0.84 -0.46 9.25
N LEU A 101 -0.86 -1.45 10.15
CA LEU A 101 -1.26 -2.83 9.84
C LEU A 101 -2.71 -2.92 9.37
N LEU A 102 -3.63 -2.13 9.97
CA LEU A 102 -5.03 -2.08 9.55
C LEU A 102 -5.16 -1.57 8.10
N GLY A 103 -4.48 -0.47 7.76
CA GLY A 103 -4.48 0.07 6.40
C GLY A 103 -3.85 -0.90 5.39
N VAL A 104 -2.68 -1.48 5.71
CA VAL A 104 -2.02 -2.48 4.86
C VAL A 104 -2.90 -3.72 4.68
N ASN A 105 -3.57 -4.17 5.74
CA ASN A 105 -4.46 -5.32 5.67
C ASN A 105 -5.65 -5.05 4.73
N ALA A 106 -6.32 -3.91 4.87
CA ALA A 106 -7.41 -3.50 4.00
C ALA A 106 -6.95 -3.41 2.54
N HIS A 107 -5.86 -2.68 2.31
CA HIS A 107 -5.38 -2.44 0.96
C HIS A 107 -4.92 -3.74 0.26
N ILE A 108 -4.18 -4.61 0.96
CA ILE A 108 -3.70 -5.85 0.34
C ILE A 108 -4.80 -6.93 0.26
N ASN A 109 -5.56 -7.16 1.31
CA ASN A 109 -6.50 -8.31 1.32
C ASN A 109 -7.86 -7.98 0.72
N TYR A 110 -8.22 -6.71 0.60
CA TYR A 110 -9.47 -6.28 -0.01
C TYR A 110 -9.23 -5.64 -1.38
N ASP A 111 -8.54 -4.51 -1.44
CA ASP A 111 -8.43 -3.74 -2.69
C ASP A 111 -7.66 -4.50 -3.78
N LEU A 112 -6.55 -5.18 -3.44
CA LEU A 112 -5.72 -5.85 -4.45
C LEU A 112 -6.46 -7.02 -5.10
N VAL A 113 -7.22 -7.78 -4.32
CA VAL A 113 -8.00 -8.92 -4.82
C VAL A 113 -9.06 -8.45 -5.80
N LEU A 114 -9.78 -7.37 -5.44
CA LEU A 114 -10.79 -6.78 -6.31
C LEU A 114 -10.18 -6.17 -7.58
N THR A 115 -9.05 -5.48 -7.44
CA THR A 115 -8.32 -4.90 -8.58
C THR A 115 -7.86 -5.97 -9.56
N LEU A 116 -7.25 -7.05 -9.06
CA LEU A 116 -6.79 -8.17 -9.88
C LEU A 116 -7.94 -8.87 -10.58
N ASP A 117 -9.05 -9.11 -9.88
CA ASP A 117 -10.24 -9.70 -10.46
C ASP A 117 -10.81 -8.82 -11.58
N GLU A 118 -10.99 -7.52 -11.32
CA GLU A 118 -11.52 -6.57 -12.30
C GLU A 118 -10.66 -6.52 -13.57
N MET A 119 -9.33 -6.50 -13.41
CA MET A 119 -8.41 -6.38 -14.54
C MET A 119 -8.22 -7.69 -15.31
N LEU A 120 -8.16 -8.83 -14.62
CA LEU A 120 -7.87 -10.12 -15.27
C LEU A 120 -9.13 -10.77 -15.82
N ARG A 121 -10.28 -10.68 -15.14
CA ARG A 121 -11.52 -11.38 -15.51
C ARG A 121 -11.93 -11.19 -16.98
N PRO A 122 -11.86 -9.99 -17.59
CA PRO A 122 -12.29 -9.79 -18.98
C PRO A 122 -11.41 -10.50 -20.02
N GLU A 123 -10.13 -10.71 -19.73
CA GLU A 123 -9.14 -11.24 -20.69
C GLU A 123 -8.59 -12.62 -20.30
N TRP A 124 -8.82 -13.09 -19.07
CA TRP A 124 -8.19 -14.29 -18.52
C TRP A 124 -8.38 -15.53 -19.39
N ALA A 125 -9.60 -15.76 -19.89
CA ALA A 125 -9.93 -16.93 -20.70
C ALA A 125 -9.13 -16.99 -22.02
N GLY A 126 -8.81 -15.83 -22.59
CA GLY A 126 -8.06 -15.70 -23.85
C GLY A 126 -6.55 -15.51 -23.66
N LEU A 127 -6.09 -15.27 -22.43
CA LEU A 127 -4.68 -14.99 -22.15
C LEU A 127 -3.82 -16.25 -22.38
N PRO A 128 -2.76 -16.20 -23.22
CA PRO A 128 -1.83 -17.31 -23.37
C PRO A 128 -1.15 -17.66 -22.05
N GLU A 129 -0.82 -18.95 -21.85
CA GLU A 129 -0.18 -19.42 -20.62
C GLU A 129 1.17 -18.74 -20.33
N SER A 130 1.94 -18.41 -21.39
CA SER A 130 3.16 -17.63 -21.25
C SER A 130 2.90 -16.25 -20.65
N LYS A 131 1.84 -15.57 -21.09
CA LYS A 131 1.46 -14.23 -20.60
C LYS A 131 0.93 -14.29 -19.17
N ARG A 132 0.18 -15.34 -18.81
CA ARG A 132 -0.24 -15.58 -17.42
C ARG A 132 0.97 -15.77 -16.50
N THR A 133 1.95 -16.54 -16.97
CA THR A 133 3.21 -16.78 -16.25
C THR A 133 4.00 -15.49 -16.06
N GLU A 134 4.15 -14.67 -17.10
CA GLU A 134 4.81 -13.34 -17.02
C GLU A 134 4.14 -12.44 -15.97
N ARG A 135 2.81 -12.27 -16.06
CA ARG A 135 2.09 -11.41 -15.09
C ARG A 135 2.12 -11.95 -13.67
N TYR A 136 2.13 -13.26 -13.49
CA TYR A 136 2.33 -13.86 -12.18
C TYR A 136 3.75 -13.59 -11.64
N GLN A 137 4.77 -13.65 -12.48
CA GLN A 137 6.14 -13.29 -12.10
C GLN A 137 6.24 -11.80 -11.74
N ASP A 138 5.63 -10.91 -12.52
CA ASP A 138 5.55 -9.48 -12.20
C ASP A 138 4.81 -9.24 -10.88
N HIS A 139 3.66 -9.90 -10.67
CA HIS A 139 2.94 -9.85 -9.40
C HIS A 139 3.84 -10.26 -8.22
N ARG A 140 4.65 -11.31 -8.38
CA ARG A 140 5.60 -11.74 -7.35
C ARG A 140 6.76 -10.75 -7.18
N LEU A 141 7.26 -10.13 -8.25
CA LEU A 141 8.32 -9.13 -8.19
C LEU A 141 7.93 -7.92 -7.33
N VAL A 142 6.64 -7.55 -7.30
CA VAL A 142 6.13 -6.52 -6.39
C VAL A 142 6.45 -6.82 -4.92
N ASN A 143 6.50 -8.10 -4.50
CA ASN A 143 6.89 -8.42 -3.11
C ASN A 143 8.34 -8.02 -2.81
N THR A 144 9.22 -8.16 -3.79
CA THR A 144 10.62 -7.75 -3.68
C THR A 144 10.72 -6.23 -3.61
N ILE A 145 10.00 -5.52 -4.48
CA ILE A 145 9.99 -4.05 -4.52
C ILE A 145 9.42 -3.47 -3.21
N ILE A 146 8.33 -4.04 -2.68
CA ILE A 146 7.79 -3.63 -1.37
C ILE A 146 8.85 -3.85 -0.28
N GLY A 147 9.56 -4.98 -0.31
CA GLY A 147 10.64 -5.27 0.63
C GLY A 147 11.76 -4.23 0.61
N GLU A 148 12.09 -3.69 -0.57
CA GLU A 148 13.10 -2.63 -0.74
C GLU A 148 12.66 -1.28 -0.13
N THR A 149 11.36 -1.06 0.15
CA THR A 149 10.84 0.20 0.70
C THR A 149 10.71 0.19 2.23
N ILE A 150 10.83 -0.97 2.88
CA ILE A 150 10.51 -1.13 4.31
C ILE A 150 11.44 -0.31 5.21
N ASP A 151 12.75 -0.36 4.96
CA ASP A 151 13.74 0.39 5.75
C ASP A 151 13.40 1.88 5.75
N ALA A 152 13.08 2.44 4.59
CA ALA A 152 12.70 3.85 4.48
C ALA A 152 11.38 4.15 5.22
N VAL A 153 10.38 3.27 5.15
CA VAL A 153 9.10 3.44 5.87
C VAL A 153 9.32 3.43 7.38
N GLN A 154 10.22 2.60 7.88
CA GLN A 154 10.56 2.55 9.30
C GLN A 154 11.16 3.88 9.76
N ASP A 155 12.19 4.34 9.05
CA ASP A 155 12.92 5.58 9.35
C ASP A 155 12.02 6.82 9.25
N GLU A 156 11.16 6.89 8.23
CA GLU A 156 10.36 8.09 7.96
C GLU A 156 8.97 8.12 8.61
N VAL A 157 8.36 6.96 8.89
CA VAL A 157 6.96 6.90 9.36
C VAL A 157 6.86 6.40 10.80
N VAL A 158 7.59 5.34 11.14
CA VAL A 158 7.47 4.66 12.44
C VAL A 158 8.32 5.34 13.50
N GLU A 159 9.61 5.55 13.23
CA GLU A 159 10.56 6.12 14.21
C GLU A 159 10.13 7.51 14.75
N PRO A 160 9.64 8.46 13.93
CA PRO A 160 9.27 9.79 14.43
C PRO A 160 8.13 9.76 15.45
N HIS A 161 7.30 8.72 15.44
CA HIS A 161 6.10 8.63 16.26
C HIS A 161 6.24 7.66 17.44
N SER A 162 7.29 6.82 17.48
CA SER A 162 7.52 5.88 18.58
C SER A 162 8.99 5.83 19.02
N PRO A 163 9.41 6.75 19.91
CA PRO A 163 10.76 6.73 20.50
C PRO A 163 11.05 5.44 21.29
N VAL A 164 9.98 4.78 21.78
CA VAL A 164 10.05 3.51 22.52
C VAL A 164 10.40 2.35 21.58
N LEU A 165 9.90 2.34 20.34
CA LEU A 165 10.28 1.35 19.34
C LEU A 165 11.75 1.49 18.93
N ARG A 166 12.31 2.71 18.90
CA ARG A 166 13.75 2.91 18.67
C ARG A 166 14.64 2.15 19.67
N LEU A 167 14.16 1.95 20.90
CA LEU A 167 14.85 1.17 21.93
C LEU A 167 14.64 -0.34 21.77
N VAL A 168 13.46 -0.73 21.27
CA VAL A 168 13.10 -2.12 20.97
C VAL A 168 13.83 -2.60 19.70
N ASP A 169 13.96 -1.77 18.67
CA ASP A 169 14.71 -2.05 17.44
C ASP A 169 16.22 -2.22 17.69
N GLN A 170 16.79 -1.43 18.61
CA GLN A 170 18.16 -1.62 19.09
C GLN A 170 18.38 -2.97 19.80
N LEU A 171 17.31 -3.60 20.30
CA LEU A 171 17.35 -4.88 21.01
C LEU A 171 16.85 -6.08 20.16
N LEU A 172 15.95 -5.87 19.20
CA LEU A 172 15.23 -6.90 18.43
C LEU A 172 15.41 -6.81 16.90
N GLY A 173 16.24 -5.89 16.41
CA GLY A 173 16.35 -5.57 14.99
C GLY A 173 16.23 -6.76 14.03
N ARG A 174 15.38 -6.60 13.01
CA ARG A 174 15.08 -7.52 11.89
C ARG A 174 13.99 -8.58 12.14
N LEU A 175 13.29 -8.59 13.28
CA LEU A 175 12.24 -9.57 13.57
C LEU A 175 10.83 -9.10 13.18
N ASP A 176 10.50 -7.86 13.48
CA ASP A 176 9.30 -7.16 13.03
C ASP A 176 9.30 -6.98 11.50
N GLU A 177 10.45 -6.66 10.91
CA GLU A 177 10.72 -6.61 9.47
C GLU A 177 10.35 -7.96 8.79
N ARG A 178 10.87 -9.07 9.32
CA ARG A 178 10.57 -10.43 8.81
C ARG A 178 9.13 -10.86 9.05
N LEU A 179 8.48 -10.37 10.10
CA LEU A 179 7.08 -10.65 10.39
C LEU A 179 6.15 -9.90 9.44
N LEU A 180 6.38 -8.60 9.21
CA LEU A 180 5.66 -7.77 8.23
C LEU A 180 5.87 -8.30 6.81
N ILE A 181 7.12 -8.59 6.41
CA ILE A 181 7.44 -9.24 5.13
C ILE A 181 6.75 -10.59 5.02
N GLY A 182 6.82 -11.41 6.08
CA GLY A 182 6.21 -12.72 6.13
C GLY A 182 4.68 -12.67 6.01
N LEU A 183 4.04 -11.68 6.63
CA LEU A 183 2.60 -11.44 6.56
C LEU A 183 2.18 -10.96 5.17
N ILE A 184 2.82 -9.90 4.66
CA ILE A 184 2.53 -9.34 3.33
C ILE A 184 2.74 -10.40 2.25
N ARG A 185 3.87 -11.13 2.29
CA ARG A 185 4.14 -12.18 1.31
C ARG A 185 3.10 -13.29 1.39
N ARG A 186 2.69 -13.71 2.59
CA ARG A 186 1.67 -14.74 2.79
C ARG A 186 0.26 -14.30 2.39
N TRP A 187 -0.05 -13.01 2.49
CA TRP A 187 -1.33 -12.47 2.01
C TRP A 187 -1.39 -12.33 0.49
N ARG A 188 -0.24 -12.24 -0.18
CA ARG A 188 -0.13 -12.09 -1.64
C ARG A 188 0.15 -13.39 -2.40
N GLU A 189 0.58 -14.46 -1.72
CA GLU A 189 0.71 -15.81 -2.30
C GLU A 189 -0.66 -16.47 -2.48
#